data_AF-A0A1F3SM19-F1
#
_entry.id   AF-A0A1F3SM19-F1
#
_cell.length_a   1.000
_cell.length_b   1.000
_cell.length_c   1.000
_cell.angle_alpha   90.00
_cell.angle_beta   90.00
_cell.angle_gamma   90.00
#
_symmetry.space_group_name_H-M   'P 1'
#
loop_
_entity.id
_entity.type
_entity.pdbx_description
1 polymer ?
#
loop_
_entity_poly.entity_id
_entity_poly.type
_entity_poly.pdbx_seq_one_letter_code
_entity_poly.pdbx_strand_id
1 'polypeptide(L)'
;MSDLDLLAPSFSRAKNRWPDAPNLGALYTDLGNTYTANGSSLIEISKSFLETVCITILSEFGDVTLNEGTTYYLVNALDILGMKHSRGASTFDKILSGYNKLSDALNTIRNAEGRVSHGKDGYIDHISTSCGRAFLLTTDAILAFLLEAEAREGVPPELLFTREPHRKFQYYNKKIDSYTHIETEINEEGDLSVSFKVKNLPEFTLNLSASEILFYQDRQAYVQALEFLKHEDIPPPIDEIDIDDTEAEETVVPVIVETLPEEPPIPAATTPTGIYTTLFDKFNEEIGAALLAQGIAESKVVSFIHFMLDKIEHHIVVDWKTRDMALAAIKISIRHSIEHDLEIPADDTLVKNVLDWFILNITEDG
;
A
#
# COMPACT_ATOMS: atom_id res chain seq x y z
N MET A 1 6.53 -12.15 1.55
CA MET A 1 6.55 -10.86 2.27
C MET A 1 6.96 -9.83 1.24
N SER A 2 6.16 -8.79 1.01
CA SER A 2 6.43 -7.81 -0.06
C SER A 2 7.52 -6.82 0.37
N ASP A 3 8.20 -6.17 -0.59
CA ASP A 3 9.15 -5.07 -0.31
C ASP A 3 8.51 -3.95 0.52
N LEU A 4 7.21 -3.70 0.29
CA LEU A 4 6.43 -2.74 1.07
C LEU A 4 6.31 -3.17 2.54
N ASP A 5 6.14 -4.46 2.82
CA ASP A 5 6.03 -4.98 4.19
C ASP A 5 7.35 -4.86 4.97
N LEU A 6 8.49 -4.88 4.27
CA LEU A 6 9.80 -4.68 4.88
C LEU A 6 10.03 -3.20 5.25
N LEU A 7 9.57 -2.29 4.39
CA LEU A 7 9.78 -0.85 4.56
C LEU A 7 8.73 -0.20 5.49
N ALA A 8 7.47 -0.60 5.35
CA ALA A 8 6.30 0.00 6.00
C ALA A 8 5.33 -1.10 6.49
N PRO A 9 5.73 -1.88 7.52
CA PRO A 9 4.99 -3.07 7.97
C PRO A 9 3.61 -2.76 8.54
N SER A 10 3.37 -1.54 9.02
CA SER A 10 2.16 -1.18 9.76
C SER A 10 0.92 -1.16 8.88
N PHE A 11 1.07 -0.93 7.57
CA PHE A 11 -0.02 -1.06 6.60
C PHE A 11 -0.56 -2.50 6.53
N SER A 12 0.34 -3.48 6.46
CA SER A 12 -0.01 -4.90 6.44
C SER A 12 -0.59 -5.34 7.78
N ARG A 13 -0.01 -4.86 8.89
CA ARG A 13 -0.56 -5.08 10.24
C ARG A 13 -2.00 -4.55 10.35
N ALA A 14 -2.28 -3.35 9.87
CA ALA A 14 -3.63 -2.76 9.88
C ALA A 14 -4.62 -3.58 9.04
N LYS A 15 -4.24 -3.97 7.81
CA LYS A 15 -5.06 -4.85 6.97
C LYS A 15 -5.40 -6.17 7.68
N ASN A 16 -4.42 -6.81 8.30
CA ASN A 16 -4.61 -8.09 8.98
C ASN A 16 -5.37 -7.95 10.30
N ARG A 17 -5.34 -6.77 10.92
CA ARG A 17 -6.11 -6.46 12.14
C ARG A 17 -7.61 -6.45 11.86
N TRP A 18 -8.02 -5.94 10.71
CA TRP A 18 -9.43 -5.80 10.30
C TRP A 18 -9.68 -6.49 8.94
N PRO A 19 -9.72 -7.84 8.89
CA PRO A 19 -9.92 -8.57 7.65
C PRO A 19 -11.29 -8.28 6.99
N ASP A 20 -12.29 -7.92 7.79
CA ASP A 20 -13.65 -7.63 7.34
C ASP A 20 -13.83 -6.18 6.85
N ALA A 21 -12.74 -5.40 6.75
CA ALA A 21 -12.75 -4.04 6.20
C ALA A 21 -12.23 -4.07 4.74
N PRO A 22 -13.11 -4.28 3.73
CA PRO A 22 -12.68 -4.50 2.35
C PRO A 22 -11.89 -3.31 1.77
N ASN A 23 -12.23 -2.08 2.20
CA ASN A 23 -11.53 -0.88 1.76
C ASN A 23 -10.05 -0.86 2.17
N LEU A 24 -9.70 -1.40 3.34
CA LEU A 24 -8.29 -1.53 3.76
C LEU A 24 -7.54 -2.54 2.89
N GLY A 25 -8.19 -3.63 2.51
CA GLY A 25 -7.63 -4.63 1.60
C GLY A 25 -7.36 -4.06 0.20
N ALA A 26 -8.32 -3.31 -0.35
CA ALA A 26 -8.20 -2.65 -1.65
C ALA A 26 -7.08 -1.59 -1.63
N LEU A 27 -7.12 -0.65 -0.69
CA LEU A 27 -6.13 0.42 -0.58
C LEU A 27 -4.71 -0.12 -0.33
N TYR A 28 -4.55 -1.19 0.45
CA TYR A 28 -3.25 -1.85 0.62
C TYR A 28 -2.71 -2.40 -0.72
N THR A 29 -3.58 -2.98 -1.53
CA THR A 29 -3.20 -3.53 -2.84
C THR A 29 -2.79 -2.41 -3.79
N ASP A 30 -3.58 -1.33 -3.84
CA ASP A 30 -3.27 -0.13 -4.64
C ASP A 30 -1.96 0.53 -4.19
N LEU A 31 -1.71 0.56 -2.88
CA LEU A 31 -0.47 1.08 -2.31
C LEU A 31 0.74 0.25 -2.75
N GLY A 32 0.65 -1.08 -2.70
CA GLY A 32 1.71 -1.98 -3.17
C GLY A 32 2.00 -1.83 -4.67
N ASN A 33 0.95 -1.73 -5.48
CA ASN A 33 1.07 -1.51 -6.92
C ASN A 33 1.73 -0.15 -7.22
N THR A 34 1.27 0.91 -6.54
CA THR A 34 1.80 2.27 -6.71
C THR A 34 3.24 2.38 -6.22
N TYR A 35 3.58 1.74 -5.11
CA TYR A 35 4.96 1.69 -4.59
C TYR A 35 5.89 0.98 -5.59
N THR A 36 5.46 -0.15 -6.14
CA THR A 36 6.25 -0.91 -7.12
C THR A 36 6.43 -0.13 -8.43
N ALA A 37 5.38 0.57 -8.87
CA ALA A 37 5.37 1.39 -10.08
C ALA A 37 6.03 2.78 -9.95
N ASN A 38 6.54 3.14 -8.75
CA ASN A 38 6.94 4.53 -8.43
C ASN A 38 5.87 5.57 -8.82
N GLY A 39 4.60 5.22 -8.60
CA GLY A 39 3.48 6.07 -9.00
C GLY A 39 3.37 7.34 -8.14
N SER A 40 2.97 8.44 -8.77
CA SER A 40 2.81 9.75 -8.13
C SER A 40 1.72 9.80 -7.07
N SER A 41 0.83 8.79 -7.02
CA SER A 41 -0.33 8.73 -6.13
C SER A 41 -0.02 8.12 -4.75
N LEU A 42 1.26 7.86 -4.44
CA LEU A 42 1.66 7.20 -3.19
C LEU A 42 1.23 8.00 -1.95
N ILE A 43 1.26 9.34 -2.04
CA ILE A 43 0.87 10.24 -0.95
C ILE A 43 -0.65 10.15 -0.72
N GLU A 44 -1.45 10.26 -1.78
CA GLU A 44 -2.91 10.21 -1.73
C GLU A 44 -3.39 8.86 -1.19
N ILE A 45 -2.83 7.75 -1.69
CA ILE A 45 -3.23 6.41 -1.23
C ILE A 45 -2.82 6.20 0.24
N SER A 46 -1.62 6.64 0.65
CA SER A 46 -1.19 6.57 2.06
C SER A 46 -2.12 7.35 2.98
N LYS A 47 -2.54 8.55 2.55
CA LYS A 47 -3.49 9.40 3.27
C LYS A 47 -4.86 8.73 3.39
N SER A 48 -5.42 8.24 2.29
CA SER A 48 -6.71 7.54 2.27
C SER A 48 -6.67 6.24 3.09
N PHE A 49 -5.55 5.53 3.11
CA PHE A 49 -5.35 4.37 3.97
C PHE A 49 -5.42 4.76 5.44
N LEU A 50 -4.68 5.80 5.85
CA LEU A 50 -4.72 6.31 7.22
C LEU A 50 -6.12 6.76 7.63
N GLU A 51 -6.83 7.49 6.77
CA GLU A 51 -8.23 7.88 7.00
C GLU A 51 -9.12 6.67 7.22
N THR A 52 -9.00 5.64 6.37
CA THR A 52 -9.79 4.41 6.48
C THR A 52 -9.50 3.68 7.79
N VAL A 53 -8.24 3.64 8.24
CA VAL A 53 -7.89 3.07 9.56
C VAL A 53 -8.54 3.87 10.69
N CYS A 54 -8.44 5.20 10.66
CA CYS A 54 -9.07 6.04 11.69
C CYS A 54 -10.60 5.88 11.73
N ILE A 55 -11.26 5.83 10.57
CA ILE A 55 -12.70 5.57 10.46
C ILE A 55 -13.04 4.18 11.01
N THR A 56 -12.21 3.17 10.71
CA THR A 56 -12.40 1.81 11.22
C THR A 56 -12.34 1.81 12.75
N ILE A 57 -11.33 2.45 13.35
CA ILE A 57 -11.21 2.61 14.80
C ILE A 57 -12.45 3.31 15.36
N LEU A 58 -12.80 4.49 14.84
CA LEU A 58 -13.98 5.24 15.31
C LEU A 58 -15.26 4.41 15.27
N SER A 59 -15.45 3.63 14.20
CA SER A 59 -16.59 2.74 14.05
C SER A 59 -16.63 1.62 15.09
N GLU A 60 -15.48 1.08 15.52
CA GLU A 60 -15.42 0.06 16.59
C GLU A 60 -15.80 0.61 17.97
N PHE A 61 -15.74 1.92 18.14
CA PHE A 61 -16.13 2.64 19.35
C PHE A 61 -17.46 3.39 19.19
N GLY A 62 -18.25 3.07 18.16
CA GLY A 62 -19.61 3.60 17.97
C GLY A 62 -19.69 5.00 17.35
N ASP A 63 -18.57 5.60 16.95
CA ASP A 63 -18.58 6.89 16.26
C ASP A 63 -18.63 6.69 14.73
N VAL A 64 -19.75 7.06 14.13
CA VAL A 64 -20.00 6.99 12.67
C VAL A 64 -19.93 8.37 12.00
N THR A 65 -19.41 9.38 12.70
CA THR A 65 -19.37 10.75 12.18
C THR A 65 -18.34 10.85 11.06
N LEU A 66 -18.84 10.99 9.82
CA LEU A 66 -18.01 11.26 8.66
C LEU A 66 -17.79 12.77 8.51
N ASN A 67 -16.54 13.18 8.33
CA ASN A 67 -16.15 14.56 8.10
C ASN A 67 -15.03 14.63 7.04
N GLU A 68 -14.77 15.81 6.50
CA GLU A 68 -13.75 16.02 5.49
C GLU A 68 -12.40 16.32 6.15
N GLY A 69 -11.52 15.31 6.20
CA GLY A 69 -10.08 15.50 6.39
C GLY A 69 -9.38 14.57 7.39
N THR A 70 -8.21 14.08 6.99
CA THR A 70 -7.33 13.19 7.78
C THR A 70 -7.08 13.67 9.20
N THR A 71 -6.82 14.96 9.38
CA THR A 71 -6.54 15.55 10.70
C THR A 71 -7.70 15.33 11.67
N TYR A 72 -8.95 15.48 11.20
CA TYR A 72 -10.13 15.28 12.04
C TYR A 72 -10.24 13.83 12.50
N TYR A 73 -10.19 12.88 11.56
CA TYR A 73 -10.28 11.47 11.87
C TYR A 73 -9.17 10.99 12.80
N LEU A 74 -7.94 11.45 12.56
CA LEU A 74 -6.79 11.09 13.38
C LEU A 74 -6.90 11.64 14.81
N VAL A 75 -7.29 12.89 14.98
CA VAL A 75 -7.46 13.50 16.31
C VAL A 75 -8.56 12.78 17.11
N ASN A 76 -9.70 12.47 16.49
CA ASN A 76 -10.78 11.76 17.17
C ASN A 76 -10.41 10.31 17.48
N ALA A 77 -9.74 9.61 16.55
CA ALA A 77 -9.25 8.26 16.80
C ALA A 77 -8.27 8.23 17.99
N LEU A 78 -7.44 9.26 18.15
CA LEU A 78 -6.54 9.35 19.30
C LEU A 78 -7.25 9.72 20.59
N ASP A 79 -8.29 10.56 20.51
CA ASP A 79 -9.12 10.91 21.65
C ASP A 79 -9.84 9.68 22.21
N ILE A 80 -10.47 8.90 21.33
CA ILE A 80 -11.21 7.69 21.74
C ILE A 80 -10.28 6.62 22.30
N LEU A 81 -9.05 6.55 21.79
CA LEU A 81 -7.97 5.71 22.33
C LEU A 81 -7.34 6.27 23.61
N GLY A 82 -7.85 7.38 24.16
CA GLY A 82 -7.40 7.95 25.43
C GLY A 82 -6.02 8.61 25.37
N MET A 83 -5.54 8.97 24.17
CA MET A 83 -4.19 9.48 23.93
C MET A 83 -4.08 11.01 24.09
N LYS A 84 -5.12 11.70 24.57
CA LYS A 84 -5.06 13.12 24.92
C LYS A 84 -4.01 13.35 26.03
N HIS A 85 -2.87 13.92 25.66
CA HIS A 85 -1.91 14.43 26.64
C HIS A 85 -2.51 15.64 27.35
N SER A 86 -2.73 15.50 28.66
CA SER A 86 -3.06 16.61 29.54
C SER A 86 -1.82 17.51 29.70
N ARG A 87 -1.91 18.73 29.14
CA ARG A 87 -1.00 19.90 29.24
C ARG A 87 -0.01 20.09 28.08
N GLY A 88 -0.24 21.16 27.32
CA GLY A 88 0.63 21.65 26.23
C GLY A 88 0.28 21.03 24.87
N ALA A 89 0.68 21.69 23.76
CA ALA A 89 0.58 21.07 22.43
C ALA A 89 1.26 19.70 22.51
N SER A 90 0.47 18.63 22.36
CA SER A 90 0.94 17.29 22.60
C SER A 90 2.12 17.02 21.66
N THR A 91 3.09 16.20 22.08
CA THR A 91 4.19 15.78 21.19
C THR A 91 3.63 15.22 19.87
N PHE A 92 2.44 14.64 19.92
CA PHE A 92 1.68 14.20 18.76
C PHE A 92 1.20 15.35 17.87
N ASP A 93 0.64 16.45 18.43
CA ASP A 93 0.26 17.64 17.64
C ASP A 93 1.44 18.22 16.87
N LYS A 94 2.66 18.11 17.41
CA LYS A 94 3.89 18.51 16.71
C LYS A 94 4.21 17.57 15.55
N ILE A 95 4.05 16.26 15.73
CA ILE A 95 4.23 15.26 14.65
C ILE A 95 3.19 15.50 13.56
N LEU A 96 1.92 15.67 13.91
CA LEU A 96 0.84 15.93 12.97
C LEU A 96 1.01 17.27 12.24
N SER A 97 1.44 18.31 12.95
CA SER A 97 1.80 19.60 12.33
C SER A 97 2.96 19.44 11.35
N GLY A 98 3.98 18.64 11.69
CA GLY A 98 5.09 18.31 10.80
C GLY A 98 4.63 17.56 9.55
N TYR A 99 3.77 16.55 9.73
CA TYR A 99 3.17 15.77 8.65
C TYR A 99 2.37 16.64 7.69
N ASN A 100 1.47 17.49 8.21
CA ASN A 100 0.65 18.38 7.39
C ASN A 100 1.50 19.42 6.66
N LYS A 101 2.48 20.05 7.35
CA LYS A 101 3.39 21.01 6.71
C LYS A 101 4.23 20.37 5.61
N LEU A 102 4.71 19.15 5.83
CA LEU A 102 5.41 18.39 4.81
C LEU A 102 4.46 18.14 3.62
N SER A 103 3.28 17.59 3.87
CA SER A 103 2.27 17.36 2.82
C SER A 103 1.93 18.61 2.01
N ASP A 104 1.76 19.75 2.68
CA ASP A 104 1.43 21.03 2.05
C ASP A 104 2.59 21.58 1.22
N ALA A 105 3.82 21.49 1.75
CA ALA A 105 5.02 21.89 1.02
C ALA A 105 5.22 21.01 -0.24
N LEU A 106 4.95 19.71 -0.13
CA LEU A 106 5.01 18.78 -1.26
C LEU A 106 3.94 19.06 -2.31
N ASN A 107 2.70 19.31 -1.88
CA ASN A 107 1.63 19.74 -2.77
C ASN A 107 1.98 21.07 -3.45
N THR A 108 2.60 22.00 -2.72
CA THR A 108 3.03 23.29 -3.29
C THR A 108 4.11 23.11 -4.35
N ILE A 109 5.12 22.28 -4.10
CA ILE A 109 6.17 21.95 -5.09
C ILE A 109 5.53 21.27 -6.31
N ARG A 110 4.65 20.29 -6.11
CA ARG A 110 3.95 19.61 -7.20
C ARG A 110 3.08 20.55 -8.02
N ASN A 111 2.36 21.47 -7.37
CA ASN A 111 1.46 22.40 -8.07
C ASN A 111 2.21 23.54 -8.76
N ALA A 112 3.35 23.97 -8.21
CA ALA A 112 4.18 25.02 -8.78
C ALA A 112 5.08 24.52 -9.93
N GLU A 113 5.65 23.33 -9.76
CA GLU A 113 6.72 22.78 -10.62
C GLU A 113 6.31 21.46 -11.31
N GLY A 114 5.06 21.02 -11.20
CA GLY A 114 4.57 19.82 -11.89
C GLY A 114 4.68 19.96 -13.41
N ARG A 115 4.68 18.83 -14.14
CA ARG A 115 5.01 18.62 -15.57
C ARG A 115 4.50 19.63 -16.62
N VAL A 116 3.60 20.55 -16.28
CA VAL A 116 3.13 21.65 -17.16
C VAL A 116 3.93 22.95 -16.94
N SER A 117 4.65 23.08 -15.83
CA SER A 117 5.48 24.24 -15.49
C SER A 117 6.95 23.97 -15.82
N HIS A 118 7.33 24.29 -17.06
CA HIS A 118 8.71 24.64 -17.44
C HIS A 118 9.83 23.60 -17.19
N GLY A 119 9.92 22.56 -18.03
CA GLY A 119 11.18 21.98 -18.55
C GLY A 119 12.32 21.67 -17.57
N LYS A 120 12.04 21.41 -16.29
CA LYS A 120 13.00 21.00 -15.24
C LYS A 120 12.69 19.57 -14.78
N ASP A 121 12.53 18.66 -15.73
CA ASP A 121 11.84 17.38 -15.49
C ASP A 121 12.65 16.32 -14.72
N GLY A 122 13.98 16.40 -14.64
CA GLY A 122 14.77 15.33 -14.01
C GLY A 122 14.71 15.28 -12.48
N TYR A 123 14.87 16.43 -11.80
CA TYR A 123 15.00 16.48 -10.34
C TYR A 123 13.66 16.34 -9.62
N ILE A 124 12.56 16.74 -10.27
CA ILE A 124 11.22 16.83 -9.65
C ILE A 124 10.60 15.45 -9.46
N ASP A 125 10.79 14.53 -10.42
CA ASP A 125 10.34 13.14 -10.28
C ASP A 125 11.09 12.43 -9.14
N HIS A 126 12.39 12.73 -8.97
CA HIS A 126 13.19 12.22 -7.85
C HIS A 126 12.81 12.81 -6.49
N ILE A 127 12.57 14.12 -6.41
CA ILE A 127 12.04 14.75 -5.20
C ILE A 127 10.69 14.12 -4.89
N SER A 128 9.78 14.06 -5.85
CA SER A 128 8.43 13.55 -5.67
C SER A 128 8.42 12.10 -5.20
N THR A 129 9.32 11.26 -5.74
CA THR A 129 9.53 9.88 -5.27
C THR A 129 10.05 9.83 -3.84
N SER A 130 11.09 10.60 -3.53
CA SER A 130 11.70 10.65 -2.19
C SER A 130 10.71 11.16 -1.14
N CYS A 131 9.90 12.15 -1.53
CA CYS A 131 8.86 12.73 -0.71
C CYS A 131 7.68 11.77 -0.51
N GLY A 132 7.27 11.03 -1.54
CA GLY A 132 6.30 9.94 -1.41
C GLY A 132 6.77 8.88 -0.42
N ARG A 133 8.05 8.51 -0.45
CA ARG A 133 8.64 7.57 0.53
C ARG A 133 8.69 8.13 1.95
N ALA A 134 9.09 9.39 2.11
CA ALA A 134 9.09 10.05 3.42
C ALA A 134 7.68 10.13 4.01
N PHE A 135 6.68 10.42 3.16
CA PHE A 135 5.29 10.43 3.55
C PHE A 135 4.81 9.03 3.96
N LEU A 136 5.08 8.02 3.12
CA LEU A 136 4.77 6.61 3.41
C LEU A 136 5.30 6.17 4.78
N LEU A 137 6.58 6.45 5.06
CA LEU A 137 7.21 6.10 6.34
C LEU A 137 6.62 6.88 7.53
N THR A 138 6.26 8.14 7.32
CA THR A 138 5.61 8.92 8.39
C THR A 138 4.21 8.38 8.66
N THR A 139 3.46 8.03 7.61
CA THR A 139 2.16 7.37 7.74
C THR A 139 2.30 6.01 8.43
N ASP A 140 3.32 5.22 8.08
CA ASP A 140 3.61 3.94 8.76
C ASP A 140 3.83 4.13 10.26
N ALA A 141 4.62 5.13 10.66
CA ALA A 141 4.85 5.44 12.07
C ALA A 141 3.56 5.85 12.82
N ILE A 142 2.69 6.62 12.16
CA ILE A 142 1.37 6.99 12.73
C ILE A 142 0.49 5.75 12.86
N LEU A 143 0.46 4.88 11.84
CA LEU A 143 -0.30 3.63 11.87
C LEU A 143 0.20 2.69 12.98
N ALA A 144 1.52 2.53 13.11
CA ALA A 144 2.12 1.77 14.20
C ALA A 144 1.62 2.29 15.54
N PHE A 145 1.67 3.62 15.74
CA PHE A 145 1.22 4.24 16.97
C PHE A 145 -0.27 4.01 17.25
N LEU A 146 -1.14 4.14 16.24
CA LEU A 146 -2.57 3.87 16.37
C LEU A 146 -2.84 2.39 16.73
N LEU A 147 -2.17 1.45 16.05
CA LEU A 147 -2.32 0.02 16.31
C LEU A 147 -1.86 -0.36 17.72
N GLU A 148 -0.74 0.21 18.20
CA GLU A 148 -0.27 -0.04 19.57
C GLU A 148 -1.18 0.62 20.62
N ALA A 149 -1.73 1.80 20.32
CA ALA A 149 -2.67 2.48 21.22
C ALA A 149 -4.00 1.70 21.32
N GLU A 150 -4.49 1.17 20.21
CA GLU A 150 -5.68 0.32 20.15
C GLU A 150 -5.47 -1.02 20.86
N ALA A 151 -4.31 -1.66 20.67
CA ALA A 151 -3.97 -2.92 21.31
C ALA A 151 -3.73 -2.81 22.84
N ARG A 152 -3.72 -1.59 23.40
CA ARG A 152 -3.42 -1.37 24.81
C ARG A 152 -4.52 -1.90 25.71
N GLU A 153 -4.14 -2.76 26.66
CA GLU A 153 -5.00 -3.27 27.73
C GLU A 153 -5.58 -2.10 28.56
N GLY A 154 -6.77 -1.60 28.20
CA GLY A 154 -7.41 -0.50 28.93
C GLY A 154 -8.45 0.29 28.16
N VAL A 155 -8.49 0.21 26.83
CA VAL A 155 -9.51 0.85 26.00
C VAL A 155 -10.37 -0.23 25.34
N PRO A 156 -11.29 -0.87 26.08
CA PRO A 156 -12.13 -1.92 25.49
C PRO A 156 -13.04 -1.28 24.42
N PRO A 157 -13.07 -1.84 23.19
CA PRO A 157 -13.98 -1.37 22.16
C PRO A 157 -15.44 -1.58 22.58
N GLU A 158 -16.36 -0.86 21.94
CA GLU A 158 -17.77 -0.99 22.28
C GLU A 158 -18.30 -2.33 21.79
N LEU A 159 -18.81 -3.15 22.71
CA LEU A 159 -19.19 -4.55 22.42
C LEU A 159 -20.28 -4.69 21.35
N LEU A 160 -21.04 -3.62 21.07
CA LEU A 160 -22.06 -3.59 20.01
C LEU A 160 -21.47 -3.42 18.61
N PHE A 161 -20.33 -2.76 18.50
CA PHE A 161 -19.76 -2.34 17.20
C PHE A 161 -18.39 -2.97 16.93
N THR A 162 -17.76 -3.54 17.95
CA THR A 162 -16.44 -4.15 17.84
C THR A 162 -16.43 -5.28 16.82
N ARG A 163 -15.39 -5.31 15.97
CA ARG A 163 -15.12 -6.43 15.06
C ARG A 163 -14.27 -7.52 15.71
N GLU A 164 -13.92 -7.35 16.99
CA GLU A 164 -13.13 -8.33 17.70
C GLU A 164 -13.91 -9.62 17.96
N PRO A 165 -13.27 -10.80 17.81
CA PRO A 165 -13.93 -12.05 18.13
C PRO A 165 -14.24 -12.14 19.62
N HIS A 166 -15.42 -12.66 19.97
CA HIS A 166 -15.89 -12.75 21.37
C HIS A 166 -14.86 -13.38 22.33
N ARG A 167 -14.01 -14.29 21.83
CA ARG A 167 -12.96 -14.97 22.61
C ARG A 167 -11.94 -14.04 23.25
N LYS A 168 -11.75 -12.81 22.74
CA LYS A 168 -10.87 -11.80 23.36
C LYS A 168 -11.46 -11.23 24.66
N PHE A 169 -12.77 -11.31 24.83
CA PHE A 169 -13.48 -10.76 25.99
C PHE A 169 -13.66 -11.78 27.13
N GLN A 170 -12.61 -12.54 27.46
CA GLN A 170 -12.71 -13.65 28.42
C GLN A 170 -13.29 -13.25 29.78
N TYR A 171 -12.96 -12.05 30.26
CA TYR A 171 -13.51 -11.56 31.52
C TYR A 171 -15.03 -11.37 31.45
N TYR A 172 -15.53 -10.74 30.38
CA TYR A 172 -16.98 -10.56 30.17
C TYR A 172 -17.68 -11.90 29.93
N ASN A 173 -17.08 -12.78 29.11
CA ASN A 173 -17.63 -14.11 28.85
C ASN A 173 -17.75 -14.91 30.15
N LYS A 174 -16.69 -15.00 30.96
CA LYS A 174 -16.73 -15.69 32.27
C LYS A 174 -17.80 -15.10 33.19
N LYS A 175 -17.96 -13.77 33.17
CA LYS A 175 -18.99 -13.09 33.97
C LYS A 175 -20.38 -13.48 33.48
N ILE A 176 -20.63 -13.45 32.17
CA ILE A 176 -21.90 -13.87 31.55
C ILE A 176 -22.17 -15.34 31.91
N ASP A 177 -21.22 -16.23 31.66
CA ASP A 177 -21.35 -17.67 31.92
C ASP A 177 -21.63 -17.95 33.42
N SER A 178 -21.07 -17.17 34.33
CA SER A 178 -21.28 -17.35 35.78
C SER A 178 -22.65 -16.87 36.29
N TYR A 179 -23.33 -16.00 35.54
CA TYR A 179 -24.58 -15.35 35.98
C TYR A 179 -25.77 -15.60 35.05
N THR A 180 -25.57 -16.36 33.97
CA THR A 180 -26.60 -16.71 33.00
C THR A 180 -27.04 -18.14 33.23
N HIS A 181 -28.33 -18.34 33.43
CA HIS A 181 -28.94 -19.65 33.37
C HIS A 181 -29.52 -19.86 31.97
N ILE A 182 -29.30 -21.04 31.41
CA ILE A 182 -29.76 -21.41 30.07
C ILE A 182 -30.75 -22.56 30.24
N GLU A 183 -31.95 -22.36 29.73
CA GLU A 183 -32.99 -23.39 29.62
C GLU A 183 -33.22 -23.68 28.14
N THR A 184 -33.36 -24.95 27.78
CA THR A 184 -33.54 -25.38 26.38
C THR A 184 -34.78 -26.24 26.24
N GLU A 185 -35.61 -25.91 25.26
CA GLU A 185 -36.82 -26.64 24.89
C GLU A 185 -36.90 -26.77 23.36
N ILE A 186 -37.56 -27.81 22.87
CA ILE A 186 -37.91 -27.90 21.45
C ILE A 186 -39.32 -27.32 21.32
N ASN A 187 -39.47 -26.26 20.53
CA ASN A 187 -40.75 -25.59 20.35
C ASN A 187 -41.71 -26.42 19.47
N GLU A 188 -42.96 -25.97 19.34
CA GLU A 188 -43.98 -26.62 18.53
C GLU A 188 -43.62 -26.69 17.03
N GLU A 189 -42.70 -25.84 16.57
CA GLU A 189 -42.23 -25.76 15.18
C GLU A 189 -41.03 -26.70 14.93
N GLY A 190 -40.50 -27.35 15.97
CA GLY A 190 -39.36 -28.27 15.89
C GLY A 190 -37.99 -27.59 16.02
N ASP A 191 -37.96 -26.28 16.30
CA ASP A 191 -36.74 -25.51 16.52
C ASP A 191 -36.27 -25.60 17.97
N LEU A 192 -34.96 -25.45 18.17
CA LEU A 192 -34.37 -25.36 19.49
C LEU A 192 -34.61 -23.96 20.06
N SER A 193 -35.47 -23.86 21.05
CA SER A 193 -35.70 -22.65 21.83
C SER A 193 -34.74 -22.61 23.02
N VAL A 194 -33.91 -21.56 23.08
CA VAL A 194 -32.91 -21.35 24.13
C VAL A 194 -33.29 -20.09 24.90
N SER A 195 -33.77 -20.27 26.14
CA SER A 195 -34.10 -19.19 27.06
C SER A 195 -32.89 -18.82 27.93
N PHE A 196 -32.60 -17.52 28.00
CA PHE A 196 -31.51 -16.96 28.79
C PHE A 196 -32.07 -16.15 29.94
N LYS A 197 -31.68 -16.53 31.16
CA LYS A 197 -32.06 -15.83 32.39
C LYS A 197 -30.83 -15.28 33.09
N VAL A 198 -30.75 -13.95 33.15
CA VAL A 198 -29.60 -13.23 33.74
C VAL A 198 -30.06 -12.38 34.93
N LYS A 199 -29.98 -12.93 36.15
CA LYS A 199 -30.40 -12.25 37.40
C LYS A 199 -31.79 -11.58 37.28
N ASN A 200 -31.80 -10.23 37.21
CA ASN A 200 -32.98 -9.38 37.19
C ASN A 200 -33.31 -8.86 35.77
N LEU A 201 -32.56 -9.29 34.76
CA LEU A 201 -32.87 -8.98 33.38
C LEU A 201 -34.12 -9.77 32.97
N PRO A 202 -35.05 -9.16 32.21
CA PRO A 202 -36.11 -9.92 31.56
C PRO A 202 -35.52 -11.10 30.79
N GLU A 203 -36.20 -12.23 30.89
CA GLU A 203 -35.83 -13.42 30.12
C GLU A 203 -35.96 -13.11 28.63
N PHE A 204 -34.99 -13.58 27.86
CA PHE A 204 -35.00 -13.48 26.40
C PHE A 204 -34.70 -14.85 25.81
N THR A 205 -35.34 -15.14 24.68
CA THR A 205 -35.33 -16.47 24.06
C THR A 205 -34.83 -16.37 22.64
N LEU A 206 -33.96 -17.30 22.23
CA LEU A 206 -33.50 -17.47 20.85
C LEU A 206 -34.08 -18.78 20.30
N ASN A 207 -34.73 -18.71 19.15
CA ASN A 207 -35.18 -19.89 18.41
C ASN A 207 -34.17 -20.18 17.31
N LEU A 208 -33.65 -21.40 17.28
CA LEU A 208 -32.60 -21.82 16.36
C LEU A 208 -33.05 -23.07 15.62
N SER A 209 -33.13 -22.98 14.29
CA SER A 209 -33.43 -24.14 13.45
C SER A 209 -32.22 -25.09 13.38
N ALA A 210 -32.48 -26.38 13.11
CA ALA A 210 -31.42 -27.37 12.94
C ALA A 210 -30.41 -26.97 11.84
N SER A 211 -30.90 -26.38 10.75
CA SER A 211 -30.06 -25.87 9.66
C SER A 211 -29.13 -24.74 10.09
N GLU A 212 -29.61 -23.78 10.89
CA GLU A 212 -28.79 -22.65 11.35
C GLU A 212 -27.70 -23.12 12.30
N ILE A 213 -28.03 -24.00 13.25
CA ILE A 213 -27.07 -24.57 14.19
C ILE A 213 -25.95 -25.27 13.42
N LEU A 214 -26.31 -26.15 12.48
CA LEU A 214 -25.34 -26.87 11.66
C LEU A 214 -24.50 -25.90 10.81
N PHE A 215 -25.11 -24.92 10.16
CA PHE A 215 -24.40 -24.02 9.27
C PHE A 215 -23.35 -23.14 9.99
N TYR A 216 -23.69 -22.62 11.17
CA TYR A 216 -22.79 -21.73 11.92
C TYR A 216 -21.80 -22.47 12.82
N GLN A 217 -22.16 -23.66 13.33
CA GLN A 217 -21.31 -24.40 14.27
C GLN A 217 -20.47 -25.50 13.59
N ASP A 218 -21.01 -26.21 12.60
CA ASP A 218 -20.32 -27.32 11.92
C ASP A 218 -20.75 -27.45 10.45
N ARG A 219 -20.03 -26.73 9.58
CA ARG A 219 -20.28 -26.77 8.13
C ARG A 219 -20.10 -28.15 7.51
N GLN A 220 -19.28 -29.03 8.09
CA GLN A 220 -19.12 -30.38 7.55
C GLN A 220 -20.37 -31.23 7.83
N ALA A 221 -20.89 -31.16 9.05
CA ALA A 221 -22.14 -31.82 9.41
C ALA A 221 -23.33 -31.29 8.60
N TYR A 222 -23.37 -29.98 8.33
CA TYR A 222 -24.38 -29.37 7.45
C TYR A 222 -24.38 -29.98 6.04
N VAL A 223 -23.20 -30.09 5.41
CA VAL A 223 -23.06 -30.69 4.07
C VAL A 223 -23.45 -32.17 4.08
N GLN A 224 -23.04 -32.93 5.09
CA GLN A 224 -23.41 -34.35 5.21
C GLN A 224 -24.92 -34.54 5.37
N ALA A 225 -25.58 -33.70 6.18
CA ALA A 225 -27.03 -33.73 6.32
C ALA A 225 -27.71 -33.45 4.97
N LEU A 226 -27.26 -32.45 4.21
CA LEU A 226 -27.77 -32.17 2.87
C LEU A 226 -27.53 -33.33 1.89
N GLU A 227 -26.37 -33.97 1.91
CA GLU A 227 -26.09 -35.12 1.06
C GLU A 227 -26.99 -36.31 1.37
N PHE A 228 -27.30 -36.55 2.64
CA PHE A 228 -28.23 -37.59 3.05
C PHE A 228 -29.67 -37.28 2.63
N LEU A 229 -30.10 -36.03 2.79
CA LEU A 229 -31.45 -35.58 2.44
C LEU A 229 -31.69 -35.44 0.93
N LYS A 230 -30.65 -35.35 0.09
CA LYS A 230 -30.78 -35.42 -1.38
C LYS A 230 -31.41 -36.73 -1.88
N HIS A 231 -31.39 -37.77 -1.06
CA HIS A 231 -32.02 -39.06 -1.36
C HIS A 231 -33.46 -39.18 -0.82
N GLU A 232 -33.96 -38.17 -0.10
CA GLU A 232 -35.37 -38.02 0.29
C GLU A 232 -36.08 -37.07 -0.67
N ASP A 233 -37.30 -37.43 -1.10
CA ASP A 233 -38.13 -36.59 -1.97
C ASP A 233 -38.60 -35.33 -1.23
N ILE A 234 -37.79 -34.27 -1.29
CA ILE A 234 -38.22 -32.92 -0.87
C ILE A 234 -39.06 -32.33 -2.00
N PRO A 235 -40.31 -31.89 -1.77
CA PRO A 235 -41.10 -31.22 -2.80
C PRO A 235 -40.36 -29.97 -3.29
N PRO A 236 -40.32 -29.72 -4.61
CA PRO A 236 -39.54 -28.64 -5.19
C PRO A 236 -40.01 -27.26 -4.66
N PRO A 237 -39.09 -26.29 -4.51
CA PRO A 237 -39.44 -24.92 -4.23
C PRO A 237 -40.37 -24.39 -5.33
N ILE A 238 -41.38 -23.62 -4.94
CA ILE A 238 -42.26 -22.92 -5.90
C ILE A 238 -41.42 -21.81 -6.56
N ASP A 239 -41.36 -21.84 -7.90
CA ASP A 239 -40.50 -21.04 -8.77
C ASP A 239 -40.49 -19.52 -8.43
N GLU A 240 -39.32 -18.97 -8.07
CA GLU A 240 -39.05 -17.53 -8.09
C GLU A 240 -38.53 -17.09 -9.46
N ILE A 241 -39.43 -16.47 -10.22
CA ILE A 241 -39.29 -15.33 -11.13
C ILE A 241 -37.88 -15.06 -11.73
N ASP A 242 -37.79 -15.33 -13.03
CA ASP A 242 -36.79 -14.82 -13.99
C ASP A 242 -36.55 -13.31 -13.82
N ILE A 243 -35.29 -12.91 -13.59
CA ILE A 243 -34.84 -11.54 -13.82
C ILE A 243 -33.86 -11.57 -15.00
N ASP A 244 -34.37 -10.96 -16.07
CA ASP A 244 -33.81 -10.68 -17.38
C ASP A 244 -32.37 -10.13 -17.35
N ASP A 245 -31.47 -10.83 -18.02
CA ASP A 245 -30.12 -10.38 -18.38
C ASP A 245 -30.24 -9.21 -19.36
N THR A 246 -29.90 -7.99 -18.94
CA THR A 246 -29.74 -6.85 -19.87
C THR A 246 -28.29 -6.40 -19.97
N GLU A 247 -27.85 -6.33 -21.22
CA GLU A 247 -26.52 -6.10 -21.76
C GLU A 247 -25.80 -4.85 -21.23
N ALA A 248 -24.48 -4.97 -21.02
CA ALA A 248 -23.58 -3.85 -20.77
C ALA A 248 -22.99 -3.33 -22.09
N GLU A 249 -23.27 -2.07 -22.43
CA GLU A 249 -22.63 -1.37 -23.55
C GLU A 249 -21.23 -0.84 -23.17
N GLU A 250 -20.22 -1.21 -23.96
CA GLU A 250 -18.88 -0.62 -23.98
C GLU A 250 -18.91 0.80 -24.55
N THR A 251 -18.27 1.76 -23.87
CA THR A 251 -18.01 3.10 -24.41
C THR A 251 -16.52 3.30 -24.69
N VAL A 252 -16.23 3.60 -25.96
CA VAL A 252 -14.89 3.86 -26.52
C VAL A 252 -14.50 5.33 -26.32
N VAL A 253 -13.26 5.60 -25.87
CA VAL A 253 -12.70 6.95 -25.72
C VAL A 253 -11.70 7.24 -26.86
N PRO A 254 -11.71 8.43 -27.50
CA PRO A 254 -10.86 8.70 -28.67
C PRO A 254 -9.44 9.15 -28.29
N VAL A 255 -8.50 8.76 -29.15
CA VAL A 255 -7.07 9.09 -29.13
C VAL A 255 -6.85 10.51 -29.69
N ILE A 256 -6.09 11.34 -28.98
CA ILE A 256 -5.58 12.64 -29.46
C ILE A 256 -4.08 12.50 -29.73
N VAL A 257 -3.68 12.83 -30.95
CA VAL A 257 -2.29 12.87 -31.43
C VAL A 257 -1.78 14.30 -31.28
N GLU A 258 -0.64 14.49 -30.63
CA GLU A 258 0.04 15.80 -30.59
C GLU A 258 1.53 15.65 -30.93
N THR A 259 1.99 16.59 -31.76
CA THR A 259 3.23 16.59 -32.53
C THR A 259 4.43 17.19 -31.77
N LEU A 260 5.63 16.59 -31.96
CA LEU A 260 6.93 17.03 -31.44
C LEU A 260 7.43 18.37 -32.04
N PRO A 261 8.12 19.22 -31.25
CA PRO A 261 9.12 20.16 -31.74
C PRO A 261 10.55 19.92 -31.21
N GLU A 262 11.53 20.39 -32.00
CA GLU A 262 12.98 20.14 -31.98
C GLU A 262 13.78 20.61 -30.74
N GLU A 263 14.89 19.90 -30.48
CA GLU A 263 15.89 20.10 -29.40
C GLU A 263 16.84 21.32 -29.60
N PRO A 264 17.20 22.04 -28.51
CA PRO A 264 18.38 22.90 -28.44
C PRO A 264 19.53 22.28 -27.59
N PRO A 265 20.76 22.83 -27.65
CA PRO A 265 22.01 22.06 -27.44
C PRO A 265 22.49 21.97 -25.98
N ILE A 266 23.26 20.90 -25.72
CA ILE A 266 23.79 20.41 -24.44
C ILE A 266 24.90 21.32 -23.84
N PRO A 267 24.89 21.65 -22.53
CA PRO A 267 26.00 22.30 -21.84
C PRO A 267 27.05 21.31 -21.30
N ALA A 268 28.31 21.76 -21.27
CA ALA A 268 29.52 20.97 -21.05
C ALA A 268 29.64 20.26 -19.68
N ALA A 269 30.19 19.05 -19.72
CA ALA A 269 30.39 18.13 -18.59
C ALA A 269 31.21 18.73 -17.42
N THR A 270 30.68 18.61 -16.20
CA THR A 270 31.39 18.84 -14.94
C THR A 270 31.88 17.52 -14.36
N THR A 271 33.15 17.49 -13.93
CA THR A 271 33.80 16.34 -13.28
C THR A 271 33.08 15.88 -12.00
N PRO A 272 32.78 14.58 -11.82
CA PRO A 272 32.17 14.05 -10.60
C PRO A 272 33.15 13.99 -9.42
N THR A 273 32.64 14.27 -8.21
CA THR A 273 33.32 14.03 -6.93
C THR A 273 32.49 13.02 -6.13
N GLY A 274 32.96 11.77 -5.98
CA GLY A 274 32.22 10.70 -5.30
C GLY A 274 33.01 9.40 -5.07
N ILE A 275 32.37 8.45 -4.39
CA ILE A 275 32.92 7.16 -3.89
C ILE A 275 33.40 6.24 -5.04
N TYR A 276 32.95 6.51 -6.27
CA TYR A 276 33.21 5.71 -7.47
C TYR A 276 34.37 6.19 -8.36
N THR A 277 35.25 7.06 -7.86
CA THR A 277 36.52 7.40 -8.55
C THR A 277 37.36 6.16 -8.87
N THR A 278 37.26 5.10 -8.09
CA THR A 278 37.95 3.81 -8.31
C THR A 278 37.25 2.91 -9.36
N LEU A 279 35.96 3.09 -9.62
CA LEU A 279 35.24 2.39 -10.70
C LEU A 279 35.44 3.07 -12.05
N PHE A 280 35.73 4.37 -12.06
CA PHE A 280 36.04 5.11 -13.29
C PHE A 280 37.22 4.49 -14.04
N ASP A 281 38.34 4.23 -13.36
CA ASP A 281 39.53 3.67 -13.99
C ASP A 281 39.25 2.28 -14.60
N LYS A 282 38.51 1.42 -13.89
CA LYS A 282 38.12 0.09 -14.40
C LYS A 282 37.18 0.17 -15.59
N PHE A 283 36.16 1.04 -15.53
CA PHE A 283 35.23 1.22 -16.64
C PHE A 283 35.92 1.81 -17.87
N ASN A 284 36.86 2.72 -17.67
CA ASN A 284 37.66 3.31 -18.73
C ASN A 284 38.64 2.28 -19.35
N GLU A 285 39.25 1.40 -18.56
CA GLU A 285 40.11 0.33 -19.06
C GLU A 285 39.36 -0.72 -19.89
N GLU A 286 38.14 -1.10 -19.49
CA GLU A 286 37.41 -2.20 -20.14
C GLU A 286 36.45 -1.73 -21.24
N ILE A 287 35.64 -0.70 -20.96
CA ILE A 287 34.65 -0.17 -21.90
C ILE A 287 35.24 1.04 -22.66
N GLY A 288 35.94 1.94 -21.96
CA GLY A 288 36.55 3.12 -22.57
C GLY A 288 37.59 2.77 -23.64
N ALA A 289 38.48 1.80 -23.38
CA ALA A 289 39.47 1.35 -24.36
C ALA A 289 38.83 0.73 -25.62
N ALA A 290 37.71 0.02 -25.47
CA ALA A 290 36.96 -0.54 -26.60
C ALA A 290 36.30 0.57 -27.45
N LEU A 291 35.79 1.62 -26.81
CA LEU A 291 35.21 2.79 -27.49
C LEU A 291 36.28 3.64 -28.19
N LEU A 292 37.45 3.81 -27.57
CA LEU A 292 38.60 4.47 -28.19
C LEU A 292 39.11 3.69 -29.42
N ALA A 293 39.15 2.35 -29.35
CA ALA A 293 39.53 1.50 -30.47
C ALA A 293 38.56 1.59 -31.66
N GLN A 294 37.31 2.02 -31.42
CA GLN A 294 36.32 2.31 -32.47
C GLN A 294 36.47 3.72 -33.07
N GLY A 295 37.48 4.49 -32.64
CA GLY A 295 37.79 5.82 -33.18
C GLY A 295 37.01 6.96 -32.53
N ILE A 296 36.38 6.71 -31.38
CA ILE A 296 35.65 7.74 -30.63
C ILE A 296 36.65 8.66 -29.91
N ALA A 297 36.40 9.96 -29.92
CA ALA A 297 37.24 10.94 -29.25
C ALA A 297 37.28 10.68 -27.73
N GLU A 298 38.48 10.74 -27.15
CA GLU A 298 38.72 10.51 -25.72
C GLU A 298 37.85 11.40 -24.82
N SER A 299 37.63 12.66 -25.20
CA SER A 299 36.76 13.58 -24.47
C SER A 299 35.30 13.13 -24.41
N LYS A 300 34.79 12.48 -25.48
CA LYS A 300 33.42 11.93 -25.53
C LYS A 300 33.31 10.66 -24.70
N VAL A 301 34.32 9.79 -24.79
CA VAL A 301 34.41 8.58 -23.95
C VAL A 301 34.40 8.95 -22.48
N VAL A 302 35.26 9.87 -22.05
CA VAL A 302 35.31 10.33 -20.65
C VAL A 302 33.98 10.94 -20.19
N SER A 303 33.34 11.77 -21.02
CA SER A 303 32.04 12.37 -20.70
C SER A 303 30.94 11.31 -20.54
N PHE A 304 30.90 10.32 -21.44
CA PHE A 304 30.00 9.18 -21.38
C PHE A 304 30.19 8.36 -20.11
N ILE A 305 31.44 8.04 -19.75
CA ILE A 305 31.75 7.29 -18.53
C ILE A 305 31.26 8.04 -17.29
N HIS A 306 31.53 9.35 -17.22
CA HIS A 306 31.07 10.17 -16.11
C HIS A 306 29.55 10.22 -16.01
N PHE A 307 28.86 10.40 -17.13
CA PHE A 307 27.41 10.37 -17.17
C PHE A 307 26.87 9.02 -16.69
N MET A 308 27.45 7.91 -17.14
CA MET A 308 26.99 6.57 -16.78
C MET A 308 27.20 6.25 -15.30
N LEU A 309 28.35 6.60 -14.74
CA LEU A 309 28.64 6.39 -13.32
C LEU A 309 27.73 7.26 -12.45
N ASP A 310 27.52 8.53 -12.82
CA ASP A 310 26.58 9.41 -12.14
C ASP A 310 25.16 8.81 -12.17
N LYS A 311 24.67 8.42 -13.34
CA LYS A 311 23.33 7.82 -13.47
C LYS A 311 23.15 6.56 -12.63
N ILE A 312 24.16 5.72 -12.55
CA ILE A 312 24.05 4.47 -11.82
C ILE A 312 24.19 4.67 -10.31
N GLU A 313 25.01 5.62 -9.86
CA GLU A 313 25.06 6.05 -8.46
C GLU A 313 23.66 6.47 -7.94
N HIS A 314 22.87 7.15 -8.79
CA HIS A 314 21.48 7.51 -8.47
C HIS A 314 20.52 6.31 -8.38
N HIS A 315 20.92 5.13 -8.87
CA HIS A 315 20.13 3.90 -8.84
C HIS A 315 20.57 2.88 -7.79
N ILE A 316 21.70 3.09 -7.11
CA ILE A 316 22.28 2.13 -6.13
C ILE A 316 21.45 1.96 -4.86
N VAL A 317 20.66 2.97 -4.46
CA VAL A 317 19.76 2.88 -3.28
C VAL A 317 18.57 1.93 -3.52
N VAL A 318 18.40 1.46 -4.76
CA VAL A 318 17.37 0.53 -5.18
C VAL A 318 18.08 -0.72 -5.70
N ASP A 319 17.59 -1.93 -5.41
CA ASP A 319 18.06 -3.16 -6.06
C ASP A 319 17.71 -3.14 -7.56
N TRP A 320 18.34 -2.24 -8.31
CA TRP A 320 18.05 -1.98 -9.71
C TRP A 320 18.31 -3.23 -10.56
N LYS A 321 19.19 -4.12 -10.08
CA LYS A 321 19.49 -5.43 -10.68
C LYS A 321 18.31 -6.39 -10.68
N THR A 322 17.35 -6.25 -9.77
CA THR A 322 16.22 -7.18 -9.61
C THR A 322 14.89 -6.59 -10.04
N ARG A 323 14.83 -5.28 -10.35
CA ARG A 323 13.60 -4.57 -10.70
C ARG A 323 13.53 -4.26 -12.20
N ASP A 324 12.55 -4.84 -12.88
CA ASP A 324 12.38 -4.74 -14.34
C ASP A 324 12.30 -3.30 -14.87
N MET A 325 11.62 -2.40 -14.15
CA MET A 325 11.51 -0.98 -14.56
C MET A 325 12.82 -0.21 -14.37
N ALA A 326 13.60 -0.51 -13.33
CA ALA A 326 14.89 0.13 -13.11
C ALA A 326 15.91 -0.34 -14.16
N LEU A 327 15.92 -1.65 -14.47
CA LEU A 327 16.68 -2.21 -15.59
C LEU A 327 16.31 -1.59 -16.93
N ALA A 328 15.01 -1.43 -17.20
CA ALA A 328 14.53 -0.80 -18.42
C ALA A 328 14.97 0.67 -18.50
N ALA A 329 14.86 1.43 -17.41
CA ALA A 329 15.29 2.83 -17.35
C ALA A 329 16.80 3.00 -17.56
N ILE A 330 17.63 2.14 -16.94
CA ILE A 330 19.09 2.15 -17.14
C ILE A 330 19.42 1.76 -18.58
N LYS A 331 18.77 0.74 -19.14
CA LYS A 331 18.97 0.33 -20.54
C LYS A 331 18.63 1.45 -21.53
N ILE A 332 17.53 2.16 -21.30
CA ILE A 332 17.14 3.32 -22.11
C ILE A 332 18.18 4.44 -21.97
N SER A 333 18.66 4.70 -20.75
CA SER A 333 19.69 5.73 -20.50
C SER A 333 21.02 5.41 -21.19
N ILE A 334 21.47 4.15 -21.13
CA ILE A 334 22.67 3.67 -21.85
C ILE A 334 22.49 3.89 -23.36
N ARG A 335 21.35 3.47 -23.91
CA ARG A 335 21.07 3.61 -25.33
C ARG A 335 21.09 5.07 -25.76
N HIS A 336 20.39 5.93 -25.02
CA HIS A 336 20.32 7.35 -25.31
C HIS A 336 21.71 8.01 -25.29
N SER A 337 22.55 7.70 -24.29
CA SER A 337 23.92 8.24 -24.24
C SER A 337 24.84 7.71 -25.33
N ILE A 338 24.66 6.47 -25.78
CA ILE A 338 25.42 5.95 -26.93
C ILE A 338 25.04 6.71 -28.21
N GLU A 339 23.74 6.97 -28.41
CA GLU A 339 23.25 7.66 -29.61
C GLU A 339 23.61 9.15 -29.60
N HIS A 340 23.47 9.82 -28.45
CA HIS A 340 23.59 11.27 -28.36
C HIS A 340 24.99 11.76 -27.93
N ASP A 341 25.64 11.09 -26.96
CA ASP A 341 26.94 11.55 -26.44
C ASP A 341 28.11 10.97 -27.25
N LEU A 342 27.99 9.72 -27.69
CA LEU A 342 29.01 9.04 -28.48
C LEU A 342 28.79 9.17 -29.99
N GLU A 343 27.61 9.63 -30.44
CA GLU A 343 27.22 9.81 -31.85
C GLU A 343 27.42 8.53 -32.69
N ILE A 344 27.21 7.37 -32.10
CA ILE A 344 27.26 6.07 -32.78
C ILE A 344 25.90 5.37 -32.72
N PRO A 345 25.54 4.52 -33.70
CA PRO A 345 24.32 3.75 -33.63
C PRO A 345 24.34 2.86 -32.38
N ALA A 346 23.32 2.96 -31.53
CA ALA A 346 23.21 2.06 -30.38
C ALA A 346 22.86 0.64 -30.84
N ASP A 347 23.90 -0.16 -31.05
CA ASP A 347 23.76 -1.60 -31.19
C ASP A 347 23.33 -2.21 -29.85
N ASP A 348 22.37 -3.13 -29.91
CA ASP A 348 21.89 -3.87 -28.75
C ASP A 348 23.01 -4.66 -28.07
N THR A 349 24.04 -5.06 -28.82
CA THR A 349 25.23 -5.70 -28.27
C THR A 349 26.03 -4.75 -27.37
N LEU A 350 26.21 -3.49 -27.78
CA LEU A 350 26.97 -2.51 -27.01
C LEU A 350 26.20 -2.08 -25.76
N VAL A 351 24.90 -1.82 -25.89
CA VAL A 351 24.01 -1.51 -24.75
C VAL A 351 24.03 -2.64 -23.73
N LYS A 352 23.96 -3.89 -24.19
CA LYS A 352 24.03 -5.07 -23.33
C LYS A 352 25.39 -5.20 -22.65
N ASN A 353 26.50 -5.02 -23.37
CA ASN A 353 27.84 -5.13 -22.79
C ASN A 353 28.08 -4.10 -21.68
N VAL A 354 27.62 -2.86 -21.88
CA VAL A 354 27.69 -1.80 -20.86
C VAL A 354 26.82 -2.16 -19.65
N LEU A 355 25.60 -2.64 -19.88
CA LEU A 355 24.68 -3.04 -18.80
C LEU A 355 25.21 -4.23 -17.99
N ASP A 356 25.69 -5.28 -18.66
CA ASP A 356 26.24 -6.49 -18.05
C ASP A 356 27.48 -6.15 -17.21
N TRP A 357 28.31 -5.20 -17.68
CA TRP A 357 29.46 -4.72 -16.91
C TRP A 357 29.04 -4.11 -15.57
N PHE A 358 28.00 -3.26 -15.56
CA PHE A 358 27.50 -2.65 -14.33
C PHE A 358 26.85 -3.66 -13.39
N ILE A 359 26.15 -4.67 -13.93
CA ILE A 359 25.56 -5.75 -13.12
C ILE A 359 26.66 -6.56 -12.43
N LEU A 360 27.79 -6.81 -13.09
CA LEU A 360 28.90 -7.61 -12.57
C LEU A 360 29.81 -6.85 -11.59
N ASN A 361 30.04 -5.56 -11.83
CA ASN A 361 31.09 -4.81 -11.12
C ASN A 361 30.61 -3.92 -9.97
N ILE A 362 29.30 -3.68 -9.83
CA ILE A 362 28.73 -2.92 -8.71
C ILE A 362 28.24 -3.89 -7.64
N THR A 363 29.00 -4.11 -6.56
CA THR A 363 28.59 -4.95 -5.42
C THR A 363 27.98 -4.12 -4.29
N GLU A 364 27.10 -4.72 -3.47
CA GLU A 364 26.36 -4.07 -2.35
C GLU A 364 27.25 -3.41 -1.27
N ASP A 365 28.57 -3.66 -1.28
CA ASP A 365 29.56 -3.11 -0.33
C ASP A 365 30.36 -1.89 -0.88
N GLY A 366 29.84 -1.19 -1.90
CA GLY A 366 30.44 0.03 -2.47
C GLY A 366 30.00 1.32 -1.79
#